data_AF-Q4J8B8-F1
#
_entry.id   AF-Q4J8B8-F1
#
_cell.length_a   1.000
_cell.length_b   1.000
_cell.length_c   1.000
_cell.angle_alpha   90.00
_cell.angle_beta   90.00
_cell.angle_gamma   90.00
#
_symmetry.space_group_name_H-M   'P 1'
#
loop_
_entity.id
_entity.type
_entity.pdbx_description
1 polymer ?
#
loop_
_entity_poly.entity_id
_entity_poly.type
_entity_poly.pdbx_seq_one_letter_code
_entity_poly.pdbx_strand_id
1 'polypeptide(L)'
;MEYKEINEIIRHKDEILSDLKSKDREKRKIAWDKIKSLVDTGNVKVLEGKKNYLRSLLWNRIQGVREDAWSHLDIYKELSVEGIERGLRANSDRIKWTAWSHIFELMDMGIITRKKVIEDKYSFWRLLRSRWSTIRKKAWRLFVDLVKARIFDRRDVGRYVEFLRHNKPSVRIYAWEVALQLLNLGFIDANTLKSNQIYLEDLTKIESRIKKRALRILLRLKS
;
A
#
# COMPACT_ATOMS: atom_id res chain seq x y z
N MET A 1 2.65 -32.74 13.76
CA MET A 1 1.39 -32.31 14.39
C MET A 1 0.49 -33.51 14.43
N GLU A 2 0.03 -33.87 15.62
CA GLU A 2 -0.77 -35.09 15.79
C GLU A 2 -2.22 -34.85 15.35
N TYR A 3 -2.87 -35.89 14.81
CA TYR A 3 -4.28 -35.84 14.39
C TYR A 3 -5.23 -35.29 15.48
N LYS A 4 -4.89 -35.51 16.76
CA LYS A 4 -5.63 -34.98 17.92
C LYS A 4 -5.60 -33.45 17.99
N GLU A 5 -4.46 -32.83 17.72
CA GLU A 5 -4.29 -31.37 17.78
C GLU A 5 -5.15 -30.66 16.71
N ILE A 6 -5.22 -31.23 15.49
CA ILE A 6 -6.06 -30.69 14.42
C ILE A 6 -7.55 -30.75 14.79
N ASN A 7 -8.01 -31.86 15.37
CA ASN A 7 -9.40 -31.98 15.81
C ASN A 7 -9.75 -30.99 16.92
N GLU A 8 -8.83 -30.71 17.83
CA GLU A 8 -9.00 -29.69 18.86
C GLU A 8 -9.12 -28.29 18.24
N ILE A 9 -8.24 -27.96 17.28
CA ILE A 9 -8.32 -26.69 16.54
C ILE A 9 -9.68 -26.56 15.83
N ILE A 10 -10.17 -27.62 15.19
CA ILE A 10 -11.47 -27.63 14.50
C ILE A 10 -12.63 -27.40 15.50
N ARG A 11 -12.55 -28.03 16.68
CA ARG A 11 -13.55 -27.89 17.74
C ARG A 11 -13.62 -26.47 18.28
N HIS A 12 -12.46 -25.83 18.47
CA HIS A 12 -12.34 -24.47 19.01
C HIS A 12 -12.17 -23.37 17.95
N LYS A 13 -12.50 -23.67 16.68
CA LYS A 13 -12.22 -22.76 15.54
C LYS A 13 -12.79 -21.35 15.72
N ASP A 14 -13.97 -21.21 16.31
CA ASP A 14 -14.64 -19.91 16.43
C ASP A 14 -13.96 -19.03 17.48
N GLU A 15 -13.45 -19.63 18.56
CA GLU A 15 -12.63 -18.94 19.58
C GLU A 15 -11.29 -18.51 18.98
N ILE A 16 -10.63 -19.41 18.25
CA ILE A 16 -9.37 -19.14 17.54
C ILE A 16 -9.55 -17.98 16.54
N LEU A 17 -10.63 -18.00 15.76
CA LEU A 17 -10.93 -16.93 14.82
C LEU A 17 -11.16 -15.61 15.55
N SER A 18 -11.88 -15.61 16.68
CA SER A 18 -12.08 -14.41 17.52
C SER A 18 -10.76 -13.81 18.00
N ASP A 19 -9.81 -14.66 18.40
CA ASP A 19 -8.49 -14.24 18.86
C ASP A 19 -7.68 -13.51 17.79
N LEU A 20 -7.93 -13.71 16.49
CA LEU A 20 -7.31 -12.95 15.40
C LEU A 20 -7.61 -11.43 15.47
N LYS A 21 -8.67 -11.01 16.19
CA LYS A 21 -8.99 -9.60 16.43
C LYS A 21 -8.50 -9.08 17.79
N SER A 22 -7.84 -9.91 18.57
CA SER A 22 -7.36 -9.55 19.91
C SER A 22 -6.40 -8.36 19.85
N LYS A 23 -6.43 -7.51 20.89
CA LYS A 23 -5.39 -6.47 21.07
C LYS A 23 -4.04 -7.09 21.45
N ASP A 24 -4.07 -8.25 22.09
CA ASP A 24 -2.91 -9.03 22.46
C ASP A 24 -2.26 -9.66 21.23
N ARG A 25 -0.99 -9.35 20.99
CA ARG A 25 -0.23 -9.85 19.86
C ARG A 25 0.03 -11.36 19.97
N GLU A 26 0.29 -11.88 21.16
CA GLU A 26 0.60 -13.30 21.33
C GLU A 26 -0.65 -14.14 21.07
N LYS A 27 -1.83 -13.70 21.52
CA LYS A 27 -3.10 -14.35 21.15
C LYS A 27 -3.31 -14.39 19.64
N ARG A 28 -3.06 -13.28 18.94
CA ARG A 28 -3.18 -13.24 17.47
C ARG A 28 -2.18 -14.18 16.79
N LYS A 29 -0.94 -14.21 17.27
CA LYS A 29 0.11 -15.09 16.74
C LYS A 29 -0.28 -16.56 16.89
N ILE A 30 -0.65 -17.00 18.09
CA ILE A 30 -1.10 -18.37 18.36
C ILE A 30 -2.32 -18.72 17.48
N ALA A 31 -3.26 -17.79 17.33
CA ALA A 31 -4.42 -18.01 16.47
C ALA A 31 -4.03 -18.15 14.99
N TRP A 32 -3.13 -17.32 14.47
CA TRP A 32 -2.62 -17.45 13.10
C TRP A 32 -1.87 -18.76 12.89
N ASP A 33 -1.01 -19.16 13.83
CA ASP A 33 -0.29 -20.44 13.78
C ASP A 33 -1.26 -21.62 13.69
N LYS A 34 -2.33 -21.62 14.51
CA LYS A 34 -3.39 -22.65 14.45
C LYS A 34 -4.16 -22.66 13.13
N ILE A 35 -4.46 -21.48 12.56
CA ILE A 35 -5.12 -21.39 11.25
C ILE A 35 -4.18 -21.91 10.16
N LYS A 36 -2.89 -21.55 10.21
CA LYS A 36 -1.86 -22.04 9.30
C LYS A 36 -1.74 -23.56 9.35
N SER A 37 -1.78 -24.16 10.54
CA SER A 37 -1.84 -25.61 10.72
C SER A 37 -3.02 -26.27 10.00
N LEU A 38 -4.22 -25.67 10.04
CA LEU A 38 -5.37 -26.21 9.30
C LEU A 38 -5.15 -26.17 7.79
N VAL A 39 -4.54 -25.08 7.30
CA VAL A 39 -4.24 -24.90 5.89
C VAL A 39 -3.21 -25.91 5.42
N ASP A 40 -2.09 -26.02 6.13
CA ASP A 40 -0.95 -26.89 5.78
C ASP A 40 -1.31 -28.39 5.85
N THR A 41 -2.32 -28.75 6.65
CA THR A 41 -2.83 -30.13 6.75
C THR A 41 -4.00 -30.43 5.82
N GLY A 42 -4.38 -29.49 4.93
CA GLY A 42 -5.46 -29.68 3.96
C GLY A 42 -6.88 -29.58 4.53
N ASN A 43 -7.03 -29.12 5.78
CA ASN A 43 -8.32 -28.95 6.46
C ASN A 43 -9.00 -27.61 6.13
N VAL A 44 -8.70 -27.03 4.97
CA VAL A 44 -9.16 -25.71 4.50
C VAL A 44 -10.69 -25.56 4.45
N LYS A 45 -11.42 -26.66 4.19
CA LYS A 45 -12.89 -26.67 4.11
C LYS A 45 -13.56 -26.16 5.39
N VAL A 46 -12.90 -26.31 6.54
CA VAL A 46 -13.40 -25.84 7.85
C VAL A 46 -13.50 -24.30 7.89
N LEU A 47 -12.72 -23.61 7.06
CA LEU A 47 -12.63 -22.15 6.99
C LEU A 47 -13.43 -21.55 5.82
N GLU A 48 -14.09 -22.37 5.00
CA GLU A 48 -14.81 -21.93 3.79
C GLU A 48 -15.86 -20.86 4.11
N GLY A 49 -16.67 -21.07 5.16
CA GLY A 49 -17.67 -20.10 5.64
C GLY A 49 -17.08 -18.86 6.33
N LYS A 50 -15.76 -18.77 6.48
CA LYS A 50 -15.05 -17.72 7.24
C LYS A 50 -14.20 -16.81 6.35
N LYS A 51 -14.19 -17.01 5.03
CA LYS A 51 -13.45 -16.15 4.07
C LYS A 51 -13.77 -14.66 4.23
N ASN A 52 -15.05 -14.31 4.39
CA ASN A 52 -15.48 -12.94 4.62
C ASN A 52 -14.96 -12.37 5.95
N TYR A 53 -14.90 -13.20 6.98
CA TYR A 53 -14.34 -12.83 8.28
C TYR A 53 -12.84 -12.55 8.15
N LEU A 54 -12.08 -13.47 7.55
CA LEU A 54 -10.64 -13.31 7.32
C LEU A 54 -10.35 -12.06 6.48
N ARG A 55 -11.10 -11.85 5.40
CA ARG A 55 -11.01 -10.64 4.59
C ARG A 55 -11.22 -9.36 5.39
N SER A 56 -12.16 -9.36 6.34
CA SER A 56 -12.40 -8.20 7.20
C SER A 56 -11.17 -7.82 8.06
N LEU A 57 -10.28 -8.76 8.35
CA LEU A 57 -9.05 -8.50 9.11
C LEU A 57 -8.07 -7.60 8.35
N LEU A 58 -7.99 -7.74 7.02
CA LEU A 58 -7.15 -6.89 6.16
C LEU A 58 -7.53 -5.40 6.23
N TRP A 59 -8.73 -5.09 6.73
CA TRP A 59 -9.28 -3.73 6.85
C TRP A 59 -9.58 -3.32 8.30
N ASN A 60 -9.10 -4.09 9.28
CA ASN A 60 -9.37 -3.85 10.68
C ASN A 60 -8.88 -2.46 11.16
N ARG A 61 -9.61 -1.87 12.11
CA ARG A 61 -9.22 -0.58 12.73
C ARG A 61 -7.92 -0.68 13.53
N ILE A 62 -7.65 -1.84 14.14
CA ILE A 62 -6.44 -2.12 14.91
C ILE A 62 -5.31 -2.39 13.92
N GLN A 63 -4.23 -1.60 14.01
CA GLN A 63 -3.10 -1.70 13.08
C GLN A 63 -2.45 -3.09 13.14
N GLY A 64 -2.16 -3.62 14.33
CA GLY A 64 -1.56 -4.96 14.48
C GLY A 64 -2.42 -6.07 13.88
N VAL A 65 -3.75 -6.02 14.05
CA VAL A 65 -4.65 -7.00 13.40
C VAL A 65 -4.55 -6.94 11.87
N ARG A 66 -4.50 -5.74 11.28
CA ARG A 66 -4.29 -5.62 9.83
C ARG A 66 -2.93 -6.13 9.42
N GLU A 67 -1.88 -5.70 10.10
CA GLU A 67 -0.50 -6.07 9.75
C GLU A 67 -0.33 -7.59 9.79
N ASP A 68 -0.86 -8.26 10.83
CA ASP A 68 -0.84 -9.71 10.91
C ASP A 68 -1.69 -10.36 9.81
N ALA A 69 -2.84 -9.78 9.43
CA ALA A 69 -3.62 -10.29 8.30
C ALA A 69 -2.88 -10.17 6.95
N TRP A 70 -2.20 -9.04 6.72
CA TRP A 70 -1.40 -8.83 5.52
C TRP A 70 -0.12 -9.67 5.50
N SER A 71 0.42 -10.11 6.65
CA SER A 71 1.58 -11.01 6.69
C SER A 71 1.25 -12.48 6.42
N HIS A 72 -0.04 -12.83 6.32
CA HIS A 72 -0.50 -14.20 6.09
C HIS A 72 -1.27 -14.33 4.76
N LEU A 73 -0.91 -13.56 3.73
CA LEU A 73 -1.57 -13.59 2.42
C LEU A 73 -1.54 -14.98 1.75
N ASP A 74 -0.60 -15.84 2.12
CA ASP A 74 -0.56 -17.24 1.71
C ASP A 74 -1.84 -18.00 2.10
N ILE A 75 -2.33 -17.78 3.34
CA ILE A 75 -3.60 -18.36 3.82
C ILE A 75 -4.78 -17.83 3.00
N TYR A 76 -4.78 -16.54 2.66
CA TYR A 76 -5.83 -15.94 1.83
C TYR A 76 -5.85 -16.52 0.42
N LYS A 77 -4.66 -16.76 -0.16
CA LYS A 77 -4.50 -17.37 -1.46
C LYS A 77 -5.02 -18.81 -1.45
N GLU A 78 -4.60 -19.62 -0.48
CA GLU A 78 -5.00 -21.03 -0.38
C GLU A 78 -6.51 -21.17 -0.17
N LEU A 79 -7.10 -20.27 0.63
CA LEU A 79 -8.54 -20.18 0.80
C LEU A 79 -9.27 -19.50 -0.36
N SER A 80 -8.59 -19.02 -1.41
CA SER A 80 -9.21 -18.29 -2.52
C SER A 80 -10.12 -17.16 -2.03
N VAL A 81 -9.63 -16.35 -1.09
CA VAL A 81 -10.41 -15.23 -0.51
C VAL A 81 -10.53 -14.11 -1.54
N GLU A 82 -11.73 -13.92 -2.07
CA GLU A 82 -12.00 -12.89 -3.07
C GLU A 82 -12.13 -11.48 -2.49
N GLY A 83 -11.95 -10.44 -3.31
CA GLY A 83 -12.26 -9.06 -2.95
C GLY A 83 -11.21 -8.37 -2.09
N ILE A 84 -10.00 -8.91 -1.99
CA ILE A 84 -8.85 -8.31 -1.30
C ILE A 84 -8.48 -6.96 -1.94
N GLU A 85 -8.61 -6.87 -3.27
CA GLU A 85 -8.32 -5.69 -4.08
C GLU A 85 -9.21 -4.47 -3.73
N ARG A 86 -10.35 -4.68 -3.07
CA ARG A 86 -11.21 -3.59 -2.57
C ARG A 86 -10.44 -2.63 -1.65
N GLY A 87 -9.40 -3.12 -0.97
CA GLY A 87 -8.48 -2.31 -0.17
C GLY A 87 -7.83 -1.17 -0.98
N LEU A 88 -7.52 -1.38 -2.27
CA LEU A 88 -6.90 -0.38 -3.15
C LEU A 88 -7.78 0.86 -3.30
N ARG A 89 -9.11 0.69 -3.26
CA ARG A 89 -10.10 1.76 -3.42
C ARG A 89 -10.65 2.31 -2.09
N ALA A 90 -10.23 1.79 -0.94
CA ALA A 90 -10.81 2.12 0.36
C ALA A 90 -10.83 3.64 0.65
N ASN A 91 -11.87 4.11 1.36
CA ASN A 91 -11.98 5.53 1.74
C ASN A 91 -11.01 5.95 2.86
N SER A 92 -10.58 5.01 3.69
CA SER A 92 -9.54 5.26 4.68
C SER A 92 -8.15 5.24 4.03
N ASP A 93 -7.40 6.32 4.17
CA ASP A 93 -6.01 6.38 3.69
C ASP A 93 -5.11 5.34 4.35
N ARG A 94 -5.41 4.91 5.60
CA ARG A 94 -4.67 3.85 6.29
C ARG A 94 -4.90 2.49 5.64
N ILE A 95 -6.16 2.13 5.37
CA ILE A 95 -6.51 0.86 4.73
C ILE A 95 -5.96 0.85 3.30
N LYS A 96 -6.19 1.94 2.56
CA LYS A 96 -5.69 2.10 1.19
C LYS A 96 -4.17 1.99 1.14
N TRP A 97 -3.47 2.71 2.02
CA TRP A 97 -2.00 2.61 2.10
C TRP A 97 -1.54 1.18 2.35
N THR A 98 -2.17 0.47 3.30
CA THR A 98 -1.78 -0.91 3.62
C THR A 98 -1.96 -1.81 2.39
N ALA A 99 -3.09 -1.71 1.68
CA ALA A 99 -3.30 -2.50 0.46
C ALA A 99 -2.28 -2.18 -0.64
N TRP A 100 -2.00 -0.90 -0.88
CA TRP A 100 -1.00 -0.50 -1.87
C TRP A 100 0.43 -0.87 -1.48
N SER A 101 0.78 -0.91 -0.19
CA SER A 101 2.13 -1.31 0.23
C SER A 101 2.43 -2.79 0.01
N HIS A 102 1.40 -3.63 -0.13
CA HIS A 102 1.51 -5.05 -0.45
C HIS A 102 1.19 -5.36 -1.93
N ILE A 103 1.12 -4.35 -2.80
CA ILE A 103 0.64 -4.54 -4.18
C ILE A 103 1.51 -5.48 -5.01
N PHE A 104 2.83 -5.44 -4.81
CA PHE A 104 3.75 -6.34 -5.50
C PHE A 104 3.59 -7.78 -5.01
N GLU A 105 3.53 -7.98 -3.69
CA GLU A 105 3.26 -9.28 -3.08
C GLU A 105 1.93 -9.88 -3.55
N LEU A 106 0.86 -9.09 -3.61
CA LEU A 106 -0.43 -9.53 -4.16
C LEU A 106 -0.32 -9.99 -5.62
N MET A 107 0.49 -9.30 -6.44
CA MET A 107 0.70 -9.66 -7.84
C MET A 107 1.58 -10.91 -7.97
N ASP A 108 2.66 -10.99 -7.21
CA ASP A 108 3.61 -12.10 -7.22
C ASP A 108 2.94 -13.40 -6.74
N MET A 109 2.04 -13.30 -5.76
CA MET A 109 1.22 -14.41 -5.31
C MET A 109 0.08 -14.77 -6.27
N GLY A 110 -0.21 -13.95 -7.28
CA GLY A 110 -1.33 -14.15 -8.20
C GLY A 110 -2.71 -13.88 -7.59
N ILE A 111 -2.77 -13.23 -6.42
CA ILE A 111 -4.03 -12.83 -5.77
C ILE A 111 -4.70 -11.70 -6.57
N ILE A 112 -3.91 -10.83 -7.20
CA ILE A 112 -4.40 -9.77 -8.08
C ILE A 112 -3.62 -9.75 -9.39
N THR A 113 -4.31 -9.48 -10.48
CA THR A 113 -3.67 -9.32 -11.79
C THR A 113 -3.15 -7.89 -11.98
N ARG A 114 -2.07 -7.73 -12.74
CA ARG A 114 -1.54 -6.43 -13.16
C ARG A 114 -2.61 -5.54 -13.81
N LYS A 115 -3.45 -6.12 -14.68
CA LYS A 115 -4.57 -5.41 -15.33
C LYS A 115 -5.47 -4.76 -14.28
N LYS A 116 -5.81 -5.50 -13.23
CA LYS A 116 -6.66 -4.99 -12.16
C LYS A 116 -6.02 -3.84 -11.38
N VAL A 117 -4.71 -3.93 -11.12
CA VAL A 117 -3.96 -2.84 -10.46
C VAL A 117 -4.00 -1.57 -11.30
N ILE A 118 -3.84 -1.69 -12.63
CA ILE A 118 -3.88 -0.55 -13.55
C ILE A 118 -5.27 0.08 -13.61
N GLU A 119 -6.35 -0.70 -13.59
CA GLU A 119 -7.73 -0.19 -13.50
C GLU A 119 -7.93 0.65 -12.23
N ASP A 120 -7.33 0.21 -11.11
CA ASP A 120 -7.54 0.82 -9.80
C ASP A 120 -6.50 1.91 -9.45
N LYS A 121 -5.47 2.11 -10.28
CA LYS A 121 -4.34 3.02 -10.00
C LYS A 121 -4.76 4.45 -9.72
N TYR A 122 -5.88 4.91 -10.26
CA TYR A 122 -6.37 6.26 -10.00
C TYR A 122 -6.72 6.53 -8.54
N SER A 123 -7.09 5.48 -7.80
CA SER A 123 -7.35 5.59 -6.36
C SER A 123 -6.10 5.93 -5.54
N PHE A 124 -4.91 5.59 -6.06
CA PHE A 124 -3.61 5.82 -5.44
C PHE A 124 -3.24 7.30 -5.37
N TRP A 125 -3.65 8.11 -6.36
CA TRP A 125 -3.39 9.56 -6.38
C TRP A 125 -3.81 10.27 -5.09
N ARG A 126 -4.85 9.76 -4.41
CA ARG A 126 -5.28 10.30 -3.12
C ARG A 126 -4.21 10.15 -2.03
N LEU A 127 -3.44 9.06 -2.03
CA LEU A 127 -2.38 8.82 -1.05
C LEU A 127 -1.24 9.85 -1.17
N LEU A 128 -0.93 10.32 -2.38
CA LEU A 128 0.10 11.33 -2.63
C LEU A 128 -0.22 12.71 -2.02
N ARG A 129 -1.48 12.93 -1.67
CA ARG A 129 -1.98 14.11 -0.93
C ARG A 129 -2.65 13.76 0.40
N SER A 130 -2.36 12.57 0.95
CA SER A 130 -2.90 12.12 2.24
C SER A 130 -2.67 13.17 3.32
N ARG A 131 -3.64 13.33 4.24
CA ARG A 131 -3.51 14.23 5.41
C ARG A 131 -2.41 13.75 6.36
N TRP A 132 -2.15 12.44 6.39
CA TRP A 132 -1.11 11.83 7.21
C TRP A 132 0.24 11.97 6.50
N SER A 133 1.14 12.78 7.06
CA SER A 133 2.46 13.06 6.47
C SER A 133 3.30 11.80 6.25
N THR A 134 3.20 10.82 7.15
CA THR A 134 3.89 9.52 7.06
C THR A 134 3.40 8.70 5.88
N ILE A 135 2.08 8.56 5.70
CA ILE A 135 1.48 7.89 4.54
C ILE A 135 1.86 8.61 3.26
N ARG A 136 1.74 9.94 3.24
CA ARG A 136 2.09 10.74 2.07
C ARG A 136 3.55 10.51 1.64
N LYS A 137 4.50 10.58 2.57
CA LYS A 137 5.92 10.30 2.31
C LYS A 137 6.14 8.88 1.78
N LYS A 138 5.50 7.88 2.40
CA LYS A 138 5.63 6.48 1.96
C LYS A 138 5.02 6.26 0.56
N ALA A 139 3.88 6.88 0.27
CA ALA A 139 3.21 6.81 -1.02
C ALA A 139 4.04 7.40 -2.16
N TRP A 140 4.73 8.52 -1.94
CA TRP A 140 5.63 9.08 -2.95
C TRP A 140 6.82 8.17 -3.28
N ARG A 141 7.35 7.41 -2.32
CA ARG A 141 8.38 6.41 -2.60
C ARG A 141 7.83 5.25 -3.42
N LEU A 142 6.69 4.70 -2.98
CA LEU A 142 6.01 3.62 -3.70
C LEU A 142 5.59 4.04 -5.12
N PHE A 143 5.22 5.32 -5.34
CA PHE A 143 4.90 5.83 -6.67
C PHE A 143 6.03 5.61 -7.67
N VAL A 144 7.28 5.85 -7.26
CA VAL A 144 8.45 5.62 -8.11
C VAL A 144 8.55 4.14 -8.48
N ASP A 145 8.33 3.24 -7.52
CA ASP A 145 8.38 1.80 -7.76
C ASP A 145 7.24 1.33 -8.66
N LEU A 146 6.04 1.93 -8.53
CA LEU A 146 4.91 1.67 -9.42
C LEU A 146 5.17 2.17 -10.86
N VAL A 147 5.92 3.27 -11.03
CA VAL A 147 6.38 3.76 -12.34
C VAL A 147 7.42 2.80 -12.93
N LYS A 148 8.42 2.36 -12.15
CA LYS A 148 9.40 1.33 -12.58
C LYS A 148 8.69 0.07 -13.06
N ALA A 149 7.68 -0.36 -12.30
CA ALA A 149 6.87 -1.52 -12.63
C ALA A 149 5.85 -1.27 -13.76
N ARG A 150 5.84 -0.10 -14.42
CA ARG A 150 4.91 0.25 -15.52
C ARG A 150 3.42 0.18 -15.14
N ILE A 151 3.09 0.34 -13.85
CA ILE A 151 1.70 0.55 -13.41
C ILE A 151 1.25 1.97 -13.76
N PHE A 152 2.14 2.94 -13.56
CA PHE A 152 2.02 4.30 -14.08
C PHE A 152 2.92 4.48 -15.31
N ASP A 153 2.41 5.21 -16.29
CA ASP A 153 3.09 5.43 -17.57
C ASP A 153 2.90 6.87 -18.07
N ARG A 154 3.36 7.16 -19.30
CA ARG A 154 3.34 8.52 -19.86
C ARG A 154 1.95 9.17 -19.91
N ARG A 155 0.87 8.37 -19.96
CA ARG A 155 -0.51 8.88 -19.95
C ARG A 155 -0.87 9.54 -18.62
N ASP A 156 -0.15 9.20 -17.55
CA ASP A 156 -0.38 9.70 -16.20
C ASP A 156 0.38 11.01 -15.88
N VAL A 157 1.24 11.48 -16.80
CA VAL A 157 2.10 12.66 -16.57
C VAL A 157 1.31 13.91 -16.27
N GLY A 158 0.20 14.15 -16.97
CA GLY A 158 -0.65 15.31 -16.72
C GLY A 158 -1.10 15.38 -15.26
N ARG A 159 -1.47 14.23 -14.68
CA ARG A 159 -1.87 14.12 -13.27
C ARG A 159 -0.70 14.37 -12.33
N TYR A 160 0.49 13.86 -12.65
CA TYR A 160 1.70 14.13 -11.87
C TYR A 160 2.09 15.63 -11.89
N VAL A 161 1.94 16.32 -13.03
CA VAL A 161 2.21 17.76 -13.14
C VAL A 161 1.30 18.58 -12.22
N GLU A 162 0.04 18.18 -12.00
CA GLU A 162 -0.81 18.82 -10.99
C GLU A 162 -0.17 18.79 -9.59
N PHE A 163 0.59 17.75 -9.25
CA PHE A 163 1.31 17.67 -7.98
C PHE A 163 2.53 18.60 -7.92
N LEU A 164 3.24 18.80 -9.04
CA LEU A 164 4.34 19.77 -9.15
C LEU A 164 3.86 21.22 -8.94
N ARG A 165 2.59 21.50 -9.30
CA ARG A 165 1.92 22.80 -9.17
C ARG A 165 1.04 22.93 -7.94
N HIS A 166 0.96 21.90 -7.11
CA HIS A 166 -0.08 21.79 -6.07
C HIS A 166 -0.03 22.98 -5.10
N ASN A 167 -1.18 23.57 -4.77
CA ASN A 167 -1.25 24.76 -3.91
C ASN A 167 -0.57 24.59 -2.55
N LYS A 168 -0.71 23.42 -1.90
CA LYS A 168 -0.05 23.09 -0.63
C LYS A 168 1.45 22.79 -0.81
N PRO A 169 2.36 23.59 -0.21
CA PRO A 169 3.82 23.35 -0.28
C PRO A 169 4.24 21.96 0.19
N SER A 170 3.58 21.44 1.23
CA SER A 170 3.88 20.14 1.85
C SER A 170 3.47 18.92 1.02
N VAL A 171 2.68 19.12 -0.03
CA VAL A 171 2.37 18.11 -1.07
C VAL A 171 3.32 18.31 -2.24
N ARG A 172 3.44 19.55 -2.72
CA ARG A 172 4.28 19.95 -3.86
C ARG A 172 5.72 19.49 -3.73
N ILE A 173 6.32 19.69 -2.54
CA ILE A 173 7.73 19.36 -2.31
C ILE A 173 8.05 17.87 -2.53
N TYR A 174 7.13 16.96 -2.20
CA TYR A 174 7.37 15.54 -2.39
C TYR A 174 7.33 15.14 -3.86
N ALA A 175 6.49 15.79 -4.67
CA ALA A 175 6.47 15.59 -6.11
C ALA A 175 7.82 15.95 -6.73
N TRP A 176 8.38 17.09 -6.32
CA TRP A 176 9.70 17.55 -6.77
C TRP A 176 10.85 16.66 -6.28
N GLU A 177 10.76 16.08 -5.08
CA GLU A 177 11.81 15.18 -4.57
C GLU A 177 12.01 13.92 -5.42
N VAL A 178 10.94 13.43 -6.04
CA VAL A 178 11.01 12.24 -6.91
C VAL A 178 11.19 12.59 -8.39
N ALA A 179 11.11 13.87 -8.76
CA ALA A 179 11.10 14.31 -10.16
C ALA A 179 12.30 13.82 -10.97
N LEU A 180 13.51 13.91 -10.43
CA LEU A 180 14.72 13.42 -11.09
C LEU A 180 14.72 11.90 -11.29
N GLN A 181 14.20 11.14 -10.32
CA GLN A 181 14.07 9.69 -10.48
C GLN A 181 13.05 9.36 -11.58
N LEU A 182 11.93 10.09 -11.63
CA LEU A 182 10.90 9.91 -12.66
C LEU A 182 11.38 10.34 -14.05
N LEU A 183 12.23 11.36 -14.14
CA LEU A 183 12.92 11.75 -15.37
C LEU A 183 13.81 10.61 -15.87
N ASN A 184 14.65 10.05 -15.00
CA ASN A 184 15.54 8.93 -15.34
C ASN A 184 14.78 7.66 -15.75
N LEU A 185 13.56 7.47 -15.24
CA LEU A 185 12.67 6.37 -15.64
C LEU A 185 11.91 6.64 -16.96
N GLY A 186 12.10 7.82 -17.56
CA GLY A 186 11.39 8.25 -18.77
C GLY A 186 9.89 8.46 -18.55
N PHE A 187 9.44 8.61 -17.29
CA PHE A 187 8.04 8.87 -16.98
C PHE A 187 7.67 10.30 -17.35
N ILE A 188 8.52 11.27 -17.00
CA ILE A 188 8.38 12.69 -17.33
C ILE A 188 9.62 13.14 -18.12
N ASP A 189 9.48 14.11 -19.01
CA ASP A 189 10.59 14.71 -19.76
C ASP A 189 11.13 15.99 -19.11
N ALA A 190 12.35 16.37 -19.49
CA ALA A 190 13.04 17.53 -18.95
C ALA A 190 12.33 18.86 -19.27
N ASN A 191 11.69 18.99 -20.44
CA ASN A 191 10.99 20.21 -20.82
C ASN A 191 9.75 20.42 -19.95
N THR A 192 9.03 19.35 -19.64
CA THR A 192 7.92 19.38 -18.68
C THR A 192 8.41 19.80 -17.30
N LEU A 193 9.55 19.31 -16.79
CA LEU A 193 10.08 19.80 -15.51
C LEU A 193 10.49 21.28 -15.58
N LYS A 194 11.20 21.68 -16.63
CA LYS A 194 11.68 23.06 -16.81
C LYS A 194 10.53 24.08 -16.87
N SER A 195 9.49 23.79 -17.65
CA SER A 195 8.28 24.63 -17.74
C SER A 195 7.51 24.76 -16.42
N ASN A 196 7.77 23.87 -15.46
CA ASN A 196 7.16 23.85 -14.15
C ASN A 196 8.07 24.35 -13.02
N GLN A 197 9.33 24.66 -13.31
CA GLN A 197 10.34 24.97 -12.30
C GLN A 197 9.98 26.18 -11.42
N ILE A 198 9.22 27.14 -11.95
CA ILE A 198 8.73 28.30 -11.21
C ILE A 198 7.98 27.91 -9.92
N TYR A 199 7.28 26.77 -9.93
CA TYR A 199 6.54 26.27 -8.76
C TYR A 199 7.44 25.67 -7.68
N LEU A 200 8.66 25.24 -8.03
CA LEU A 200 9.71 24.82 -7.10
C LEU A 200 10.44 26.04 -6.52
N GLU A 201 10.76 27.02 -7.36
CA GLU A 201 11.37 28.29 -6.95
C GLU A 201 10.47 29.07 -5.97
N ASP A 202 9.16 29.03 -6.18
CA ASP A 202 8.19 29.59 -5.26
C ASP A 202 8.33 29.03 -3.82
N LEU A 203 8.73 27.76 -3.68
CA LEU A 203 8.96 27.13 -2.37
C LEU A 203 10.18 27.68 -1.62
N THR A 204 11.04 28.46 -2.27
CA THR A 204 12.24 29.03 -1.64
C THR A 204 12.02 30.42 -1.04
N LYS A 205 10.87 31.06 -1.31
CA LYS A 205 10.56 32.42 -0.87
C LYS A 205 10.31 32.52 0.64
N ILE A 206 9.77 31.48 1.26
CA ILE A 206 9.40 31.46 2.69
C ILE A 206 10.38 30.60 3.48
N GLU A 207 10.97 31.17 4.54
CA GLU A 207 11.89 30.46 5.42
C GLU A 207 11.18 29.26 6.10
N SER A 208 11.64 28.05 5.79
CA SER A 208 10.99 26.82 6.23
C SER A 208 11.87 25.59 6.01
N ARG A 209 11.52 24.47 6.64
CA ARG A 209 12.10 23.16 6.29
C ARG A 209 11.88 22.78 4.82
N ILE A 210 10.84 23.33 4.18
CA ILE A 210 10.54 23.10 2.77
C ILE A 210 11.52 23.86 1.88
N LYS A 211 11.86 25.11 2.20
CA LYS A 211 12.88 25.89 1.48
C LYS A 211 14.21 25.14 1.38
N LYS A 212 14.71 24.60 2.50
CA LYS A 212 15.96 23.79 2.50
C LYS A 212 15.88 22.57 1.60
N ARG A 213 14.69 21.94 1.48
CA ARG A 213 14.47 20.82 0.54
C ARG A 213 14.43 21.30 -0.90
N ALA A 214 13.70 22.38 -1.18
CA ALA A 214 13.56 22.96 -2.51
C ALA A 214 14.91 23.41 -3.09
N LEU A 215 15.74 24.10 -2.30
CA LEU A 215 17.09 24.51 -2.70
C LEU A 215 17.97 23.31 -3.08
N ARG A 216 17.93 22.22 -2.30
CA ARG A 216 18.66 20.98 -2.63
C ARG A 216 18.19 20.36 -3.94
N ILE A 217 16.89 20.43 -4.25
CA ILE A 217 16.34 19.91 -5.50
C ILE A 217 16.78 20.79 -6.68
N LEU A 218 16.69 22.12 -6.54
CA LEU A 218 17.15 23.07 -7.57
C LEU A 218 18.63 22.89 -7.90
N LEU A 219 19.48 22.68 -6.90
CA LEU A 219 20.90 22.41 -7.11
C LEU A 219 21.12 21.14 -7.95
N ARG A 220 20.37 20.07 -7.66
CA ARG A 220 20.45 18.80 -8.40
C ARG A 220 19.84 18.86 -9.82
N LEU A 221 18.96 19.83 -10.09
CA LEU A 221 18.40 20.04 -11.43
C LEU A 221 19.35 20.85 -12.34
N LYS A 222 20.30 21.58 -11.75
CA LYS A 222 21.30 22.39 -12.47
C LYS A 222 22.59 21.62 -12.78
N SER A 223 22.87 20.56 -12.01
CA SER A 223 23.97 19.62 -12.23
C SER A 223 23.61 18.58 -13.29
#